data_AF-G5GC63-F1
#
_entry.id   AF-G5GC63-F1
#
_cell.length_a   1.000
_cell.length_b   1.000
_cell.length_c   1.000
_cell.angle_alpha   90.00
_cell.angle_beta   90.00
_cell.angle_gamma   90.00
#
_symmetry.space_group_name_H-M   'P 1'
#
loop_
_entity.id
_entity.type
_entity.pdbx_description
1 polymer ?
#
loop_
_entity_poly.entity_id
_entity_poly.type
_entity_poly.pdbx_seq_one_letter_code
_entity_poly.pdbx_strand_id
1 'polypeptide(L)'
;MAEKAGIDNVTGLHRTGMEDYLKVIFPEIPTEEWIHNKTIKGYNRKSRPDYRCERLKLIIEFDGVQHYQKPERIKADFENQKFYEEIGYKVVRIPYFIQLSNNVVKSIFGRNIEEPLFDESIPSMGIKGKNTPAYCCYEGLKRMAREFRQSPEQYDVNLKALENENDEILTGVSILKEEYIKAGYEKTTYPNSV
;
A
#
# COMPACT_ATOMS: atom_id res chain seq x y z
N MET A 1 4.24 22.13 2.18
CA MET A 1 4.84 21.17 1.22
C MET A 1 3.81 20.57 0.25
N ALA A 2 2.51 20.60 0.54
CA ALA A 2 1.46 20.21 -0.41
C ALA A 2 1.37 21.15 -1.64
N GLU A 3 1.61 22.45 -1.49
CA GLU A 3 1.32 23.47 -2.52
C GLU A 3 2.10 23.38 -3.85
N LYS A 4 3.10 22.49 -4.00
CA LYS A 4 3.95 22.41 -5.21
C LYS A 4 3.87 21.13 -6.04
N ALA A 5 2.89 20.27 -5.80
CA ALA A 5 2.62 19.14 -6.67
C ALA A 5 1.23 19.25 -7.32
N GLY A 6 1.17 18.96 -8.62
CA GLY A 6 -0.03 19.09 -9.44
C GLY A 6 -1.25 18.43 -8.80
N ILE A 7 -2.35 19.17 -8.81
CA ILE A 7 -3.66 18.76 -8.30
C ILE A 7 -4.18 17.63 -9.18
N ASP A 8 -4.55 16.51 -8.58
CA ASP A 8 -5.29 15.47 -9.28
C ASP A 8 -6.68 15.99 -9.68
N ASN A 9 -6.98 16.01 -10.99
CA ASN A 9 -8.23 16.59 -11.52
C ASN A 9 -9.50 15.82 -11.10
N VAL A 10 -9.37 14.67 -10.45
CA VAL A 10 -10.51 13.85 -9.98
C VAL A 10 -10.71 14.01 -8.48
N THR A 11 -9.63 14.11 -7.70
CA THR A 11 -9.72 14.16 -6.22
C THR A 11 -9.34 15.51 -5.61
N GLY A 12 -8.79 16.45 -6.38
CA GLY A 12 -8.34 17.76 -5.86
C GLY A 12 -7.07 17.68 -5.00
N LEU A 13 -6.41 16.52 -4.93
CA LEU A 13 -5.29 16.27 -4.04
C LEU A 13 -3.94 16.60 -4.68
N HIS A 14 -3.04 17.19 -3.89
CA HIS A 14 -1.65 17.37 -4.26
C HIS A 14 -0.94 16.01 -4.32
N ARG A 15 -0.41 15.63 -5.49
CA ARG A 15 0.39 14.41 -5.64
C ARG A 15 1.79 14.60 -5.05
N THR A 16 1.91 14.61 -3.72
CA THR A 16 3.21 14.55 -3.04
C THR A 16 3.97 13.32 -3.54
N GLY A 17 5.12 13.53 -4.20
CA GLY A 17 5.94 12.42 -4.68
C GLY A 17 6.47 11.60 -3.50
N MET A 18 6.75 10.30 -3.70
CA MET A 18 7.30 9.49 -2.61
C MET A 18 8.62 10.08 -2.07
N GLU A 19 9.41 10.71 -2.93
CA GLU A 19 10.63 11.42 -2.54
C GLU A 19 10.40 12.47 -1.44
N ASP A 20 9.25 13.14 -1.45
CA ASP A 20 8.91 14.12 -0.43
C ASP A 20 8.47 13.44 0.88
N TYR A 21 7.71 12.34 0.80
CA TYR A 21 7.46 11.49 1.97
C TYR A 21 8.75 10.94 2.56
N LEU A 22 9.69 10.46 1.74
CA LEU A 22 10.96 9.89 2.22
C LEU A 22 11.81 10.92 2.96
N LYS A 23 11.85 12.17 2.50
CA LYS A 23 12.56 13.26 3.20
C LYS A 23 11.97 13.54 4.57
N VAL A 24 10.65 13.42 4.72
CA VAL A 24 9.95 13.65 5.99
C VAL A 24 10.06 12.44 6.91
N ILE A 25 9.90 11.23 6.37
CA ILE A 25 9.91 9.98 7.15
C ILE A 25 11.34 9.63 7.61
N PHE A 26 12.34 9.91 6.77
CA PHE A 26 13.74 9.57 6.98
C PHE A 26 14.66 10.77 6.69
N PRO A 27 14.54 11.88 7.44
CA PRO A 27 15.32 13.10 7.20
C PRO A 27 16.84 12.89 7.35
N GLU A 28 17.25 11.85 8.08
CA GLU A 28 18.65 11.44 8.26
C GLU A 28 19.24 10.70 7.04
N ILE A 29 18.42 10.38 6.04
CA ILE A 29 18.81 9.66 4.84
C ILE A 29 18.88 10.62 3.64
N PRO A 30 20.07 10.90 3.09
CA PRO A 30 20.23 11.66 1.86
C PRO A 30 19.41 11.05 0.71
N THR A 31 18.88 11.91 -0.16
CA THR A 31 17.99 11.48 -1.26
C THR A 31 18.68 10.50 -2.21
N GLU A 32 20.00 10.61 -2.35
CA GLU A 32 20.86 9.81 -3.24
C GLU A 32 21.04 8.37 -2.75
N GLU A 33 20.80 8.11 -1.46
CA GLU A 33 20.80 6.76 -0.89
C GLU A 33 19.51 5.99 -1.21
N TRP A 34 18.46 6.68 -1.66
CA TRP A 34 17.24 6.05 -2.15
C TRP A 34 17.41 5.65 -3.62
N ILE A 35 17.68 4.37 -3.82
CA ILE A 35 17.87 3.78 -5.13
C ILE A 35 16.49 3.48 -5.73
N HIS A 36 16.06 4.31 -6.69
CA HIS A 36 14.79 4.13 -7.38
C HIS A 36 14.91 3.19 -8.58
N ASN A 37 14.01 2.20 -8.68
CA ASN A 37 13.80 1.39 -9.87
C ASN A 37 15.07 0.72 -10.44
N LYS A 38 15.96 0.18 -9.59
CA LYS A 38 17.17 -0.54 -10.04
C LYS A 38 17.25 -1.93 -9.41
N THR A 39 17.80 -2.89 -10.16
CA THR A 39 18.05 -4.24 -9.66
C THR A 39 19.03 -4.23 -8.48
N ILE A 40 18.99 -5.28 -7.68
CA ILE A 40 19.95 -5.52 -6.61
C ILE A 40 21.15 -6.25 -7.23
N LYS A 41 22.34 -5.64 -7.15
CA LYS A 41 23.57 -6.23 -7.70
C LYS A 41 23.94 -7.49 -6.92
N GLY A 42 24.59 -8.44 -7.59
CA GLY A 42 25.04 -9.69 -6.97
C GLY A 42 24.03 -10.83 -7.00
N TYR A 43 22.81 -10.59 -7.49
CA TYR A 43 21.77 -11.61 -7.63
C TYR A 43 21.31 -11.74 -9.08
N ASN A 44 21.05 -12.97 -9.51
CA ASN A 44 20.53 -13.25 -10.86
C ASN A 44 19.00 -13.05 -10.93
N ARG A 45 18.54 -11.85 -10.56
CA ARG A 45 17.13 -11.45 -10.55
C ARG A 45 16.95 -10.14 -11.33
N LYS A 46 15.88 -10.07 -12.11
CA LYS A 46 15.51 -8.88 -12.89
C LYS A 46 14.51 -7.97 -12.16
N SER A 47 14.09 -8.34 -10.95
CA SER A 47 13.17 -7.53 -10.15
C SER A 47 13.84 -6.21 -9.77
N ARG A 48 13.05 -5.13 -9.83
CA ARG A 48 13.48 -3.75 -9.59
C ARG A 48 12.50 -3.19 -8.57
N PRO A 49 12.86 -3.13 -7.28
CA PRO A 49 11.99 -2.50 -6.30
C PRO A 49 11.80 -1.03 -6.63
N ASP A 50 10.63 -0.48 -6.29
CA ASP A 50 10.34 0.94 -6.52
C ASP A 50 11.36 1.81 -5.81
N TYR A 51 11.59 1.60 -4.51
CA TYR A 51 12.65 2.27 -3.77
C TYR A 51 13.41 1.29 -2.88
N ARG A 52 14.71 1.51 -2.74
CA ARG A 52 15.58 0.75 -1.84
C ARG A 52 16.59 1.65 -1.17
N CYS A 53 16.78 1.46 0.13
CA CYS A 53 17.87 2.07 0.88
C CYS A 53 18.77 0.97 1.47
N GLU A 54 20.04 0.97 1.09
CA GLU A 54 21.02 -0.02 1.54
C GLU A 54 21.35 0.14 3.02
N ARG A 55 21.46 1.38 3.50
CA ARG A 55 21.79 1.71 4.90
C ARG A 55 20.70 1.27 5.87
N LEU A 56 19.44 1.46 5.49
CA LEU A 56 18.29 1.02 6.30
C LEU A 56 17.94 -0.46 6.10
N LYS A 57 18.52 -1.12 5.10
CA LYS A 57 18.05 -2.42 4.60
C LYS A 57 16.53 -2.43 4.43
N LEU A 58 16.02 -1.42 3.74
CA LEU A 58 14.60 -1.20 3.50
C LEU A 58 14.30 -1.17 2.00
N ILE A 59 13.26 -1.89 1.60
CA ILE A 59 12.62 -1.79 0.29
C ILE A 59 11.20 -1.27 0.47
N ILE A 60 10.79 -0.37 -0.41
CA ILE A 60 9.43 0.16 -0.47
C ILE A 60 8.88 -0.14 -1.87
N GLU A 61 7.72 -0.79 -1.93
CA GLU A 61 7.00 -1.14 -3.15
C GLU A 61 5.61 -0.50 -3.14
N PHE A 62 5.14 -0.02 -4.29
CA PHE A 62 3.78 0.50 -4.47
C PHE A 62 2.92 -0.52 -5.18
N ASP A 63 1.89 -0.99 -4.49
CA ASP A 63 0.94 -1.94 -5.06
C ASP A 63 -0.22 -1.18 -5.70
N GLY A 64 -0.02 -0.81 -6.97
CA GLY A 64 -1.10 -0.31 -7.82
C GLY A 64 -2.19 -1.36 -8.07
N VAL A 65 -3.32 -0.95 -8.65
CA VAL A 65 -4.49 -1.82 -8.88
C VAL A 65 -4.14 -3.16 -9.54
N GLN A 66 -3.19 -3.17 -10.49
CA GLN A 66 -2.77 -4.38 -11.20
C GLN A 66 -2.21 -5.48 -10.29
N HIS A 67 -1.68 -5.14 -9.10
CA HIS A 67 -1.21 -6.07 -8.09
C HIS A 67 -2.35 -6.82 -7.38
N TYR A 68 -3.60 -6.44 -7.63
CA TYR A 68 -4.80 -7.07 -7.09
C TYR A 68 -5.71 -7.66 -8.17
N GLN A 69 -5.42 -7.38 -9.45
CA GLN A 69 -6.25 -7.84 -10.58
C GLN A 69 -5.76 -9.15 -11.20
N LYS A 70 -4.47 -9.49 -11.01
CA LYS A 70 -3.78 -10.55 -11.75
C LYS A 70 -3.11 -11.55 -10.81
N PRO A 71 -3.60 -12.81 -10.70
CA PRO A 71 -3.01 -13.81 -9.81
C PRO A 71 -1.52 -14.05 -10.05
N GLU A 72 -1.05 -14.02 -11.30
CA GLU A 72 0.36 -14.17 -11.65
C GLU A 72 1.23 -13.03 -11.12
N ARG A 73 0.67 -11.82 -11.00
CA ARG A 73 1.35 -10.67 -10.38
C ARG A 73 1.42 -10.82 -8.86
N ILE A 74 0.33 -11.24 -8.23
CA ILE A 74 0.30 -11.54 -6.79
C ILE A 74 1.32 -12.62 -6.43
N LYS A 75 1.42 -13.69 -7.24
CA LYS A 75 2.41 -14.74 -7.04
C LYS A 75 3.84 -14.20 -7.16
N ALA A 76 4.11 -13.40 -8.21
CA ALA A 76 5.42 -12.79 -8.40
C ALA A 76 5.78 -11.82 -7.27
N ASP A 77 4.81 -11.08 -6.72
CA ASP A 77 5.02 -10.20 -5.56
C ASP A 77 5.47 -10.99 -4.33
N PHE A 78 4.81 -12.11 -4.03
CA PHE A 78 5.20 -12.99 -2.92
C PHE A 78 6.61 -13.57 -3.11
N GLU A 79 6.92 -14.05 -4.32
CA GLU A 79 8.25 -14.59 -4.66
C GLU A 79 9.35 -13.52 -4.57
N ASN A 80 9.06 -12.28 -4.95
CA ASN A 80 10.00 -11.17 -4.85
C ASN A 80 10.15 -10.70 -3.40
N GLN A 81 9.06 -10.58 -2.64
CA GLN A 81 9.10 -10.22 -1.24
C GLN A 81 9.94 -11.22 -0.44
N LYS A 82 9.66 -12.52 -0.60
CA LYS A 82 10.45 -13.58 0.03
C LYS A 82 11.93 -13.47 -0.31
N PHE A 83 12.26 -13.27 -1.57
CA PHE A 83 13.65 -13.08 -2.00
C PHE A 83 14.31 -11.85 -1.34
N TYR A 84 13.62 -10.71 -1.28
CA TYR A 84 14.15 -9.51 -0.66
C TYR A 84 14.38 -9.68 0.85
N GLU A 85 13.47 -10.35 1.54
CA GLU A 85 13.58 -10.67 2.96
C GLU A 85 14.73 -11.65 3.23
N GLU A 86 14.89 -12.68 2.38
CA GLU A 86 15.99 -13.66 2.48
C GLU A 86 17.39 -13.01 2.37
N ILE A 87 17.52 -11.93 1.60
CA ILE A 87 18.78 -11.19 1.46
C ILE A 87 18.90 -10.04 2.47
N GLY A 88 18.00 -9.98 3.44
CA GLY A 88 18.10 -9.13 4.63
C GLY A 88 17.39 -7.78 4.58
N TYR A 89 16.50 -7.55 3.60
CA TYR A 89 15.69 -6.32 3.59
C TYR A 89 14.40 -6.50 4.37
N LYS A 90 13.99 -5.46 5.12
CA LYS A 90 12.58 -5.25 5.42
C LYS A 90 11.88 -4.77 4.15
N VAL A 91 10.75 -5.39 3.81
CA VAL A 91 9.91 -4.95 2.69
C VAL A 91 8.67 -4.26 3.23
N VAL A 92 8.46 -3.03 2.81
CA VAL A 92 7.23 -2.27 3.04
C VAL A 92 6.50 -2.19 1.71
N ARG A 93 5.25 -2.63 1.68
CA ARG A 93 4.38 -2.45 0.52
C ARG A 93 3.27 -1.47 0.86
N ILE A 94 2.99 -0.55 -0.05
CA ILE A 94 1.97 0.49 0.12
C ILE A 94 0.86 0.23 -0.92
N PRO A 95 -0.26 -0.37 -0.51
CA PRO A 95 -1.42 -0.56 -1.37
C PRO A 95 -2.00 0.76 -1.86
N TYR A 96 -2.50 0.80 -3.10
CA TYR A 96 -3.13 2.00 -3.66
C TYR A 96 -4.31 2.55 -2.84
N PHE A 97 -4.95 1.69 -2.03
CA PHE A 97 -6.09 2.04 -1.19
C PHE A 97 -5.72 2.39 0.26
N ILE A 98 -4.42 2.45 0.58
CA ILE A 98 -3.89 2.87 1.88
C ILE A 98 -3.06 4.13 1.68
N GLN A 99 -3.56 5.25 2.20
CA GLN A 99 -2.87 6.54 2.07
C GLN A 99 -1.84 6.74 3.19
N LEU A 100 -0.71 7.40 2.90
CA LEU A 100 0.35 7.66 3.88
C LEU A 100 -0.03 8.80 4.84
N SER A 101 -1.02 8.57 5.70
CA SER A 101 -1.30 9.44 6.85
C SER A 101 -0.23 9.26 7.94
N ASN A 102 -0.21 10.17 8.93
CA ASN A 102 0.71 10.05 10.07
C ASN A 102 0.53 8.70 10.81
N ASN A 103 -0.70 8.23 10.95
CA ASN A 103 -1.01 6.94 11.58
C ASN A 103 -0.47 5.75 10.77
N VAL A 104 -0.69 5.77 9.45
CA VAL A 104 -0.18 4.73 8.54
C VAL A 104 1.34 4.71 8.54
N VAL A 105 1.99 5.88 8.45
CA VAL A 105 3.46 5.99 8.51
C VAL A 105 4.00 5.46 9.83
N LYS A 106 3.37 5.81 10.95
CA LYS A 106 3.73 5.28 12.26
C LYS A 106 3.61 3.76 12.32
N SER A 107 2.52 3.20 11.79
CA SER A 107 2.28 1.76 11.79
C SER A 107 3.32 0.99 10.94
N ILE A 108 3.56 1.45 9.70
CA ILE A 108 4.36 0.71 8.73
C ILE A 108 5.86 0.96 8.90
N PHE A 109 6.26 2.22 9.13
CA PHE A 109 7.66 2.62 9.25
C PHE A 109 8.14 2.75 10.70
N GLY A 110 7.24 2.77 11.69
CA GLY A 110 7.62 2.99 13.09
C GLY A 110 8.08 4.43 13.37
N ARG A 111 7.68 5.39 12.54
CA ARG A 111 8.12 6.80 12.62
C ARG A 111 6.95 7.69 13.02
N ASN A 112 7.15 8.48 14.07
CA ASN A 112 6.20 9.56 14.41
C ASN A 112 6.61 10.81 13.63
N ILE A 113 5.68 11.36 12.86
CA ILE A 113 5.88 12.54 12.03
C ILE A 113 5.03 13.67 12.61
N GLU A 114 5.63 14.83 12.83
CA GLU A 114 4.92 16.01 13.35
C GLU A 114 4.19 16.75 12.23
N GLU A 115 4.78 16.79 11.03
CA GLU A 115 4.18 17.40 9.86
C GLU A 115 2.90 16.64 9.45
N PRO A 116 1.79 17.34 9.18
CA PRO A 116 0.59 16.71 8.63
C PRO A 116 0.89 16.05 7.28
N LEU A 117 0.66 14.74 7.22
CA LEU A 117 0.72 13.96 5.99
C LEU A 117 -0.68 13.86 5.37
N PHE A 118 -0.96 12.79 4.61
CA PHE A 118 -2.24 12.63 3.94
C PHE A 118 -3.41 12.58 4.93
N ASP A 119 -4.52 13.24 4.59
CA ASP A 119 -5.75 13.23 5.37
C ASP A 119 -6.46 11.87 5.23
N GLU A 120 -6.46 11.09 6.32
CA GLU A 120 -7.03 9.75 6.35
C GLU A 120 -8.54 9.70 6.11
N SER A 121 -9.25 10.83 6.19
CA SER A 121 -10.69 10.93 5.91
C SER A 121 -11.04 10.90 4.42
N ILE A 122 -10.05 11.03 3.54
CA ILE A 122 -10.28 11.09 2.09
C ILE A 122 -10.20 9.67 1.49
N PRO A 123 -11.28 9.18 0.84
CA PRO A 123 -11.28 7.87 0.22
C PRO A 123 -10.37 7.84 -1.01
N SER A 124 -9.84 6.65 -1.29
CA SER A 124 -8.88 6.37 -2.36
C SER A 124 -9.40 5.41 -3.43
N MET A 125 -10.57 4.82 -3.21
CA MET A 125 -11.27 3.92 -4.14
C MET A 125 -12.53 4.57 -4.69
N GLY A 126 -12.88 4.25 -5.94
CA GLY A 126 -14.12 4.68 -6.56
C GLY A 126 -14.35 4.07 -7.93
N ILE A 127 -15.61 4.07 -8.38
CA ILE A 127 -16.01 3.41 -9.64
C ILE A 127 -15.28 4.05 -10.84
N LYS A 128 -15.16 5.38 -10.86
CA LYS A 128 -14.48 6.13 -11.92
C LYS A 128 -13.02 5.70 -12.12
N GLY A 129 -12.33 5.37 -11.02
CA GLY A 129 -10.94 4.91 -11.03
C GLY A 129 -10.78 3.44 -11.43
N LYS A 130 -11.88 2.68 -11.50
CA LYS A 130 -11.88 1.22 -11.69
C LYS A 130 -10.94 0.49 -10.71
N ASN A 131 -10.89 1.01 -9.49
CA ASN A 131 -10.00 0.59 -8.43
C ASN A 131 -10.80 0.18 -7.18
N THR A 132 -11.93 -0.50 -7.41
CA THR A 132 -12.81 -1.02 -6.36
C THR A 132 -12.58 -2.52 -6.17
N PRO A 133 -13.06 -3.11 -5.07
CA PRO A 133 -13.08 -4.56 -4.86
C PRO A 133 -13.62 -5.38 -6.04
N ALA A 134 -14.67 -4.89 -6.73
CA ALA A 134 -15.25 -5.57 -7.90
C ALA A 134 -14.25 -5.82 -9.04
N TYR A 135 -13.19 -5.01 -9.14
CA TYR A 135 -12.15 -5.19 -10.15
C TYR A 135 -11.04 -6.14 -9.72
N CYS A 136 -10.98 -6.55 -8.45
CA CYS A 136 -9.95 -7.46 -7.97
C CYS A 136 -10.19 -8.89 -8.44
N CYS A 137 -9.12 -9.65 -8.68
CA CYS A 137 -9.25 -11.10 -8.76
C CYS A 137 -9.46 -11.66 -7.35
N TYR A 138 -9.89 -12.91 -7.25
CA TYR A 138 -10.20 -13.56 -5.98
C TYR A 138 -9.07 -13.47 -4.94
N GLU A 139 -7.83 -13.77 -5.34
CA GLU A 139 -6.67 -13.66 -4.44
C GLU A 139 -6.31 -12.21 -4.12
N GLY A 140 -6.59 -11.28 -5.03
CA GLY A 140 -6.42 -9.84 -4.80
C GLY A 140 -7.38 -9.33 -3.73
N LEU A 141 -8.64 -9.77 -3.75
CA LEU A 141 -9.63 -9.39 -2.74
C LEU A 141 -9.22 -9.87 -1.34
N LYS A 142 -8.77 -11.13 -1.23
CA LYS A 142 -8.25 -11.67 0.04
C LYS A 142 -7.05 -10.87 0.55
N ARG A 143 -6.12 -10.53 -0.34
CA ARG A 143 -4.95 -9.72 0.00
C ARG A 143 -5.37 -8.34 0.50
N MET A 144 -6.25 -7.67 -0.24
CA MET A 144 -6.81 -6.37 0.12
C MET A 144 -7.46 -6.41 1.51
N ALA A 145 -8.29 -7.41 1.78
CA ALA A 145 -8.92 -7.60 3.09
C ALA A 145 -7.89 -7.72 4.22
N ARG A 146 -6.82 -8.52 4.05
CA ARG A 146 -5.75 -8.66 5.06
C ARG A 146 -4.97 -7.36 5.27
N GLU A 147 -4.70 -6.60 4.22
CA GLU A 147 -4.00 -5.32 4.31
C GLU A 147 -4.85 -4.26 5.00
N PHE A 148 -6.16 -4.21 4.72
CA PHE A 148 -7.09 -3.38 5.48
C PHE A 148 -7.14 -3.68 6.98
N ARG A 149 -6.91 -4.94 7.40
CA ARG A 149 -6.80 -5.28 8.84
C ARG A 149 -5.60 -4.62 9.53
N GLN A 150 -4.63 -4.12 8.76
CA GLN A 150 -3.49 -3.37 9.28
C GLN A 150 -3.77 -1.86 9.33
N SER A 151 -4.80 -1.39 8.63
CA SER A 151 -5.23 0.01 8.63
C SER A 151 -6.77 0.12 8.63
N PRO A 152 -7.43 -0.19 9.77
CA PRO A 152 -8.89 -0.25 9.85
C PRO A 152 -9.59 1.07 9.53
N GLU A 153 -8.97 2.22 9.85
CA GLU A 153 -9.58 3.52 9.54
C GLU A 153 -9.69 3.73 8.01
N GLN A 154 -8.68 3.32 7.25
CA GLN A 154 -8.72 3.35 5.79
C GLN A 154 -9.77 2.39 5.23
N TYR A 155 -10.02 1.25 5.89
CA TYR A 155 -11.11 0.36 5.52
C TYR A 155 -12.46 1.06 5.67
N ASP A 156 -12.74 1.65 6.83
CA ASP A 156 -14.03 2.29 7.12
C ASP A 156 -14.32 3.47 6.17
N VAL A 157 -13.31 4.32 5.93
CA VAL A 157 -13.42 5.48 5.03
C VAL A 157 -13.71 5.05 3.60
N ASN A 158 -12.94 4.10 3.07
CA ASN A 158 -13.15 3.63 1.70
C ASN A 158 -14.46 2.84 1.57
N LEU A 159 -14.82 2.00 2.54
CA LEU A 159 -16.06 1.22 2.52
C LEU A 159 -17.28 2.14 2.46
N LYS A 160 -17.33 3.16 3.33
CA LYS A 160 -18.41 4.15 3.34
C LYS A 160 -18.51 4.89 2.01
N ALA A 161 -17.38 5.26 1.41
CA ALA A 161 -17.37 5.91 0.11
C ALA A 161 -17.95 5.01 -0.99
N LEU A 162 -17.57 3.72 -1.01
CA LEU A 162 -18.11 2.75 -1.96
C LEU A 162 -19.60 2.46 -1.73
N GLU A 163 -20.07 2.41 -0.48
CA GLU A 163 -21.50 2.26 -0.17
C GLU A 163 -22.33 3.42 -0.72
N ASN A 164 -21.81 4.64 -0.67
CA ASN A 164 -22.48 5.83 -1.17
C ASN A 164 -22.62 5.86 -2.71
N GLU A 165 -21.81 5.09 -3.45
CA GLU A 165 -21.94 4.95 -4.90
C GLU A 165 -23.20 4.16 -5.30
N ASN A 166 -23.74 3.34 -4.37
CA ASN A 166 -24.97 2.57 -4.55
C ASN A 166 -24.99 1.68 -5.82
N ASP A 167 -23.84 1.06 -6.13
CA ASP A 167 -23.66 0.12 -7.26
C ASP A 167 -22.81 -1.08 -6.85
N GLU A 168 -23.44 -2.15 -6.36
CA GLU A 168 -22.72 -3.36 -5.90
C GLU A 168 -21.90 -4.01 -7.02
N ILE A 169 -22.36 -3.97 -8.27
CA ILE A 169 -21.67 -4.62 -9.40
C ILE A 169 -20.33 -3.96 -9.67
N LEU A 170 -20.27 -2.63 -9.61
CA LEU A 170 -19.05 -1.87 -9.87
C LEU A 170 -18.23 -1.57 -8.61
N THR A 171 -18.77 -1.78 -7.43
CA THR A 171 -18.04 -1.56 -6.16
C THR A 171 -17.53 -2.86 -5.54
N GLY A 172 -18.35 -3.91 -5.47
CA GLY A 172 -18.02 -5.13 -4.75
C GLY A 172 -17.96 -4.92 -3.23
N VAL A 173 -18.81 -4.05 -2.68
CA VAL A 173 -18.86 -3.77 -1.23
C VAL A 173 -19.13 -5.05 -0.44
N SER A 174 -20.09 -5.86 -0.89
CA SER A 174 -20.53 -7.05 -0.15
C SER A 174 -19.42 -8.08 -0.05
N ILE A 175 -18.71 -8.32 -1.15
CA ILE A 175 -17.58 -9.27 -1.20
C ILE A 175 -16.38 -8.77 -0.37
N LEU A 176 -16.12 -7.46 -0.34
CA LEU A 176 -15.06 -6.90 0.51
C LEU A 176 -15.37 -7.10 2.00
N LYS A 177 -16.60 -6.82 2.42
CA LYS A 177 -17.03 -7.04 3.82
C LYS A 177 -16.85 -8.48 4.25
N GLU A 178 -17.27 -9.42 3.40
CA GLU A 178 -17.15 -10.85 3.67
C GLU A 178 -15.68 -11.26 3.86
N GLU A 179 -14.80 -10.89 2.92
CA GLU A 179 -13.37 -11.23 3.01
C GLU A 179 -12.67 -10.51 4.17
N TYR A 180 -13.05 -9.28 4.50
CA TYR A 180 -12.53 -8.56 5.67
C TYR A 180 -12.87 -9.26 6.99
N ILE A 181 -14.11 -9.75 7.12
CA ILE A 181 -14.54 -10.54 8.28
C ILE A 181 -13.73 -11.84 8.37
N LYS A 182 -13.57 -12.58 7.26
CA LYS A 182 -12.76 -13.80 7.20
C LYS A 182 -11.32 -13.56 7.65
N ALA A 183 -10.68 -12.50 7.13
CA ALA A 183 -9.33 -12.11 7.50
C ALA A 183 -9.18 -11.79 8.99
N GLY A 184 -10.25 -11.35 9.66
CA GLY A 184 -10.30 -11.16 11.10
C GLY A 184 -10.20 -12.47 11.90
N TYR A 185 -10.85 -13.54 11.42
CA TYR A 185 -10.85 -14.85 12.07
C TYR A 185 -9.54 -15.63 11.85
N GLU A 186 -8.89 -15.49 10.70
CA GLU A 186 -7.59 -16.14 10.42
C GLU A 186 -6.48 -15.66 11.37
N LYS A 187 -6.57 -14.41 11.87
CA LYS A 187 -5.61 -13.86 12.85
C LYS A 187 -5.74 -14.51 14.24
N THR A 188 -6.88 -15.13 14.55
CA THR A 188 -7.13 -15.81 15.84
C THR A 188 -6.75 -17.28 15.86
N THR A 189 -6.40 -17.89 14.72
CA THR A 189 -6.11 -19.33 14.61
C THR A 189 -4.62 -19.68 14.48
N TYR A 190 -3.73 -18.69 14.32
CA TYR A 190 -2.28 -18.88 14.39
C TYR A 190 -1.70 -18.06 15.56
N PRO A 191 -1.22 -18.69 16.65
CA PRO A 191 -0.44 -17.97 17.65
C PRO A 191 0.85 -17.49 16.99
N ASN A 192 1.21 -16.23 17.27
CA ASN A 192 2.42 -15.56 16.80
C ASN A 192 3.61 -16.53 16.81
N SER A 193 4.09 -16.92 15.63
CA SER A 193 5.40 -17.55 15.51
C SER A 193 6.44 -16.46 15.75
N VAL A 194 7.07 -16.61 16.92
CA VAL A 194 8.22 -15.87 17.46
C VAL A 194 9.35 -15.73 16.45
#